data_AF-A0A382M2R8-F1
#
_entry.id   AF-A0A382M2R8-F1
#
_cell.length_a   1.000
_cell.length_b   1.000
_cell.length_c   1.000
_cell.angle_alpha   90.00
_cell.angle_beta   90.00
_cell.angle_gamma   90.00
#
_symmetry.space_group_name_H-M   'P 1'
#
loop_
_entity.id
_entity.type
_entity.pdbx_description
1 polymer ?
#
loop_
_entity_poly.entity_id
_entity_poly.type
_entity_poly.pdbx_seq_one_letter_code
_entity_poly.pdbx_strand_id
1 'polypeptide(L)'
;VDIIITISILLLGVLYGRLLKSTVNWLSVDGFQIGEGDFKMELFCVGSWLWASLSLQPMEGTIFALIAGILFAISWIDFNTYQIPLLFIIVGAVAAIFGVLFGMTSLKSAAYGVVVGSIIPLTLIGLTYLITKRQGMGYCDIQLGFILGIWLGPVRMALTLFGASLLSLVVWLVLSAVNGFERDRALPFAPYLAIAGLGTFVGSVYFPSLFHYLIIY
;
A
#
# COMPACT_ATOMS: atom_id res chain seq x y z
N VAL A 1 -12.65 24.92 6.46
CA VAL A 1 -11.20 24.77 6.70
C VAL A 1 -10.57 26.11 6.39
N ASP A 2 -9.88 26.70 7.36
CA ASP A 2 -9.24 28.00 7.18
C ASP A 2 -8.17 27.91 6.08
N ILE A 3 -8.04 28.97 5.27
CA ILE A 3 -7.06 29.07 4.17
C ILE A 3 -5.64 28.72 4.67
N ILE A 4 -5.30 29.14 5.90
CA ILE A 4 -4.01 28.87 6.54
C ILE A 4 -3.79 27.37 6.77
N ILE A 5 -4.82 26.64 7.19
CA ILE A 5 -4.75 25.20 7.44
C ILE A 5 -4.55 24.45 6.12
N THR A 6 -5.29 24.82 5.07
CA THR A 6 -5.13 24.20 3.74
C THR A 6 -3.73 24.44 3.17
N ILE A 7 -3.20 25.65 3.27
CA ILE A 7 -1.82 25.96 2.84
C ILE A 7 -0.81 25.14 3.64
N SER A 8 -1.01 24.99 4.95
CA SER A 8 -0.13 24.19 5.81
C SER A 8 -0.12 22.71 5.41
N ILE A 9 -1.29 22.15 5.08
CA ILE A 9 -1.43 20.76 4.60
C ILE A 9 -0.74 20.55 3.26
N LEU A 10 -0.90 21.50 2.32
CA LEU A 10 -0.21 21.47 1.04
C LEU A 10 1.31 21.46 1.23
N LEU A 11 1.83 22.34 2.08
CA LEU A 11 3.26 22.41 2.41
C LEU A 11 3.75 21.11 3.05
N LEU A 12 3.00 20.54 4.00
CA LEU A 12 3.32 19.26 4.61
C LEU A 12 3.37 18.14 3.57
N GLY A 13 2.41 18.07 2.65
CA GLY A 13 2.39 17.09 1.56
C GLY A 13 3.62 17.18 0.65
N VAL A 14 4.04 18.40 0.28
CA VAL A 14 5.25 18.62 -0.53
C VAL A 14 6.51 18.22 0.24
N LEU A 15 6.65 18.67 1.50
CA LEU A 15 7.80 18.35 2.34
C LEU A 15 7.92 16.84 2.56
N TYR A 16 6.80 16.18 2.79
CA TYR A 16 6.74 14.73 2.97
C TYR A 16 7.13 13.99 1.69
N GLY A 17 6.60 14.39 0.53
CA GLY A 17 6.98 13.82 -0.76
C GLY A 17 8.46 13.97 -1.07
N ARG A 18 9.06 15.14 -0.75
CA ARG A 18 10.51 15.38 -0.89
C ARG A 18 11.33 14.52 0.06
N LEU A 19 10.89 14.38 1.31
CA LEU A 19 11.56 13.52 2.30
C LEU A 19 11.59 12.07 1.83
N LEU A 20 10.46 11.55 1.35
CA LEU A 20 10.39 10.20 0.82
C LEU A 20 11.30 10.05 -0.41
N LYS A 21 11.26 11.00 -1.36
CA LYS A 21 12.15 11.00 -2.54
C LYS A 21 13.62 10.95 -2.13
N SER A 22 14.02 11.79 -1.17
CA SER A 22 15.38 11.81 -0.63
C SER A 22 15.75 10.48 0.02
N THR A 23 14.80 9.84 0.71
CA THR A 23 15.00 8.53 1.36
C THR A 23 15.17 7.42 0.32
N VAL A 24 14.38 7.44 -0.76
CA VAL A 24 14.54 6.51 -1.90
C VAL A 24 15.92 6.67 -2.52
N ASN A 25 16.33 7.90 -2.82
CA ASN A 25 17.63 8.17 -3.44
C ASN A 25 18.81 7.81 -2.52
N TRP A 26 18.65 7.98 -1.21
CA TRP A 26 19.65 7.59 -0.21
C TRP A 26 19.78 6.08 -0.07
N LEU A 27 18.66 5.34 -0.13
CA LEU A 27 18.67 3.88 -0.12
C LEU A 27 19.31 3.29 -1.38
N SER A 28 19.12 3.93 -2.54
CA SER A 28 19.73 3.54 -3.83
C SER A 28 19.64 2.05 -4.14
N VAL A 29 18.47 1.44 -3.90
CA VAL A 29 18.26 0.00 -4.09
C VAL A 29 18.53 -0.37 -5.54
N ASP A 30 19.47 -1.27 -5.79
CA ASP A 30 19.98 -1.64 -7.11
C ASP A 30 20.36 -0.44 -8.02
N GLY A 31 20.83 0.66 -7.42
CA GLY A 31 21.20 1.87 -8.14
C GLY A 31 20.00 2.70 -8.64
N PHE A 32 18.77 2.35 -8.24
CA PHE A 32 17.58 3.12 -8.57
C PHE A 32 17.60 4.48 -7.87
N GLN A 33 17.45 5.55 -8.65
CA GLN A 33 17.35 6.92 -8.17
C GLN A 33 16.26 7.67 -8.93
N ILE A 34 15.49 8.46 -8.19
CA ILE A 34 14.46 9.35 -8.71
C ILE A 34 15.14 10.68 -9.07
N GLY A 35 15.02 11.09 -10.33
CA GLY A 35 15.56 12.38 -10.78
C GLY A 35 14.96 13.56 -10.02
N GLU A 36 15.76 14.61 -9.80
CA GLU A 36 15.33 15.77 -9.02
C GLU A 36 14.08 16.46 -9.60
N GLY A 37 13.91 16.43 -10.93
CA GLY A 37 12.76 16.99 -11.64
C GLY A 37 11.49 16.13 -11.66
N ASP A 38 11.48 14.91 -11.09
CA ASP A 38 10.26 14.09 -11.06
C ASP A 38 9.37 14.49 -9.86
N PHE A 39 8.27 15.20 -10.14
CA PHE A 39 7.34 15.69 -9.13
C PHE A 39 6.19 14.72 -8.81
N LYS A 40 6.13 13.51 -9.39
CA LYS A 40 4.98 12.60 -9.22
C LYS A 40 4.76 12.22 -7.76
N MET A 41 5.85 11.97 -7.02
CA MET A 41 5.78 11.62 -5.61
C MET A 41 5.25 12.76 -4.74
N GLU A 42 5.70 13.99 -5.02
CA GLU A 42 5.23 15.20 -4.34
C GLU A 42 3.74 15.43 -4.64
N LEU A 43 3.35 15.32 -5.91
CA LEU A 43 1.96 15.49 -6.33
C LEU A 43 1.03 14.45 -5.68
N PHE A 44 1.46 13.18 -5.63
CA PHE A 44 0.69 12.12 -4.98
C PHE A 44 0.52 12.38 -3.48
N CYS A 45 1.60 12.76 -2.80
CA CYS A 45 1.53 13.09 -1.37
C CYS A 45 0.63 14.31 -1.12
N VAL A 46 0.74 15.36 -1.92
CA VAL A 46 -0.17 16.52 -1.80
C VAL A 46 -1.62 16.09 -1.97
N GLY A 47 -1.92 15.26 -2.96
CA GLY A 47 -3.27 14.72 -3.18
C GLY A 47 -3.78 13.89 -2.01
N SER A 48 -2.95 12.98 -1.48
CA SER A 48 -3.34 12.12 -0.35
C SER A 48 -3.56 12.92 0.93
N TRP A 49 -2.70 13.90 1.23
CA TRP A 49 -2.82 14.79 2.38
C TRP A 49 -4.06 15.69 2.29
N LEU A 50 -4.32 16.26 1.11
CA LEU A 50 -5.53 17.07 0.88
C LEU A 50 -6.80 16.24 1.07
N TRP A 51 -6.91 15.10 0.37
CA TRP A 51 -8.11 14.26 0.46
C TRP A 51 -8.35 13.78 1.89
N ALA A 52 -7.28 13.37 2.59
CA ALA A 52 -7.34 12.92 3.97
C ALA A 52 -7.81 14.02 4.92
N SER A 53 -7.31 15.25 4.75
CA SER A 53 -7.71 16.39 5.59
C SER A 53 -9.16 16.82 5.40
N LEU A 54 -9.74 16.54 4.23
CA LEU A 54 -11.13 16.89 3.91
C LEU A 54 -12.12 15.80 4.34
N SER A 55 -11.69 14.53 4.32
CA SER A 55 -12.59 13.38 4.46
C SER A 55 -12.50 12.69 5.82
N LEU A 56 -11.42 12.89 6.56
CA LEU A 56 -11.12 12.15 7.80
C LEU A 56 -10.87 13.07 8.98
N GLN A 57 -10.92 12.51 10.19
CA GLN A 57 -10.44 13.23 11.37
C GLN A 57 -8.94 13.51 11.26
N PRO A 58 -8.41 14.58 11.88
CA PRO A 58 -7.02 15.00 11.68
C PRO A 58 -5.98 13.89 11.90
N MET A 59 -6.14 13.08 12.94
CA MET A 59 -5.20 12.00 13.26
C MET A 59 -5.32 10.81 12.31
N GLU A 60 -6.55 10.49 11.91
CA GLU A 60 -6.80 9.43 10.95
C GLU A 60 -6.26 9.80 9.56
N GLY A 61 -6.44 11.06 9.17
CA GLY A 61 -5.97 11.60 7.92
C GLY A 61 -4.46 11.65 7.82
N THR A 62 -3.75 12.01 8.91
CA THR A 62 -2.27 12.00 8.92
C THR A 62 -1.73 10.58 8.75
N ILE A 63 -2.30 9.60 9.46
CA ILE A 63 -1.86 8.21 9.36
C ILE A 63 -2.12 7.65 7.96
N PHE A 64 -3.31 7.91 7.39
CA PHE A 64 -3.60 7.54 5.99
C PHE A 64 -2.58 8.15 5.03
N ALA A 65 -2.30 9.46 5.16
CA ALA A 65 -1.42 10.17 4.23
C ALA A 65 0.04 9.70 4.32
N LEU A 66 0.51 9.37 5.53
CA LEU A 66 1.83 8.73 5.75
C LEU A 66 1.89 7.35 5.09
N ILE A 67 0.91 6.48 5.36
CA ILE A 67 0.89 5.12 4.79
C ILE A 67 0.76 5.19 3.26
N ALA A 68 -0.07 6.09 2.72
CA ALA A 68 -0.22 6.27 1.29
C ALA A 68 1.09 6.67 0.60
N GLY A 69 1.83 7.63 1.16
CA GLY A 69 3.13 8.02 0.61
C GLY A 69 4.17 6.90 0.67
N ILE A 70 4.20 6.12 1.76
CA ILE A 70 5.07 4.94 1.90
C ILE A 70 4.71 3.89 0.86
N LEU A 71 3.43 3.57 0.68
CA LEU A 71 2.95 2.61 -0.31
C LEU A 71 3.32 3.05 -1.73
N PHE A 72 3.20 4.35 -2.03
CA PHE A 72 3.62 4.90 -3.33
C PHE A 72 5.14 4.75 -3.53
N ALA A 73 5.95 5.05 -2.52
CA ALA A 73 7.40 4.89 -2.56
C ALA A 73 7.78 3.43 -2.83
N ILE A 74 7.18 2.49 -2.10
CA ILE A 74 7.43 1.06 -2.26
C ILE A 74 6.99 0.59 -3.65
N SER A 75 5.82 1.02 -4.14
CA SER A 75 5.32 0.66 -5.47
C SER A 75 6.26 1.14 -6.57
N TRP A 76 6.82 2.33 -6.41
CA TRP A 76 7.76 2.90 -7.37
C TRP A 76 9.08 2.11 -7.39
N ILE A 77 9.61 1.75 -6.22
CA ILE A 77 10.82 0.93 -6.13
C ILE A 77 10.57 -0.47 -6.69
N ASP A 78 9.47 -1.13 -6.29
CA ASP A 78 9.13 -2.48 -6.71
C ASP A 78 8.95 -2.58 -8.24
N PHE A 79 8.34 -1.57 -8.86
CA PHE A 79 8.21 -1.50 -10.32
C PHE A 79 9.56 -1.47 -11.05
N ASN A 80 10.60 -0.92 -10.42
CA ASN A 80 11.91 -0.75 -11.02
C ASN A 80 12.92 -1.85 -10.63
N THR A 81 12.87 -2.35 -9.39
CA THR A 81 13.90 -3.23 -8.83
C THR A 81 13.38 -4.57 -8.29
N TYR A 82 12.05 -4.78 -8.23
CA TYR A 82 11.42 -5.98 -7.64
C TYR A 82 11.81 -6.25 -6.17
N GLN A 83 12.31 -5.22 -5.46
CA GLN A 83 12.75 -5.32 -4.08
C GLN A 83 12.07 -4.28 -3.21
N ILE A 84 11.73 -4.67 -1.98
CA ILE A 84 11.12 -3.75 -1.02
C ILE A 84 12.13 -3.46 0.10
N PRO A 85 12.54 -2.19 0.29
CA PRO A 85 13.47 -1.84 1.35
C PRO A 85 12.82 -2.00 2.72
N LEU A 86 13.50 -2.71 3.62
CA LEU A 86 13.03 -2.97 4.98
C LEU A 86 12.72 -1.68 5.76
N LEU A 87 13.43 -0.58 5.46
CA LEU A 87 13.19 0.72 6.10
C LEU A 87 11.75 1.20 5.91
N PHE A 88 11.20 1.13 4.69
CA PHE A 88 9.83 1.54 4.43
C PHE A 88 8.81 0.62 5.12
N ILE A 89 9.14 -0.66 5.25
CA ILE A 89 8.31 -1.61 6.00
C ILE A 89 8.24 -1.23 7.48
N ILE A 90 9.38 -0.95 8.09
CA ILE A 90 9.46 -0.57 9.51
C ILE A 90 8.72 0.76 9.75
N VAL A 91 8.98 1.77 8.93
CA VAL A 91 8.32 3.09 9.08
C VAL A 91 6.80 2.96 8.88
N GLY A 92 6.36 2.17 7.90
CA GLY A 92 4.93 1.90 7.67
C GLY A 92 4.29 1.14 8.84
N ALA A 93 4.97 0.13 9.39
CA ALA A 93 4.49 -0.61 10.55
C ALA A 93 4.35 0.28 11.78
N VAL A 94 5.31 1.18 12.04
CA VAL A 94 5.23 2.15 13.13
C VAL A 94 4.03 3.09 12.94
N ALA A 95 3.83 3.62 11.73
CA ALA A 95 2.66 4.45 11.42
C ALA A 95 1.33 3.69 11.64
N ALA A 96 1.26 2.43 11.23
CA ALA A 96 0.09 1.59 11.44
C ALA A 96 -0.18 1.28 12.92
N ILE A 97 0.87 1.00 13.71
CA ILE A 97 0.77 0.79 15.16
C ILE A 97 0.26 2.06 15.86
N PHE A 98 0.73 3.24 15.46
CA PHE A 98 0.15 4.49 15.96
C PHE A 98 -1.36 4.56 15.68
N GLY A 99 -1.83 4.15 14.50
CA GLY A 99 -3.27 4.05 14.22
C GLY A 99 -4.04 3.16 15.18
N VAL A 100 -3.45 2.03 15.59
CA VAL A 100 -4.04 1.15 16.62
C VAL A 100 -4.12 1.87 17.97
N LEU A 101 -3.05 2.58 18.38
CA LEU A 101 -2.98 3.29 19.65
C LEU A 101 -3.97 4.45 19.74
N PHE A 102 -4.24 5.12 18.62
CA PHE A 102 -5.23 6.20 18.54
C PHE A 102 -6.67 5.72 18.31
N GLY A 103 -6.91 4.40 18.33
CA GLY A 103 -8.24 3.81 18.31
C GLY A 103 -8.87 3.64 16.91
N MET A 104 -8.09 3.79 15.82
CA MET A 104 -8.59 3.56 14.46
C MET A 104 -8.96 2.09 14.22
N THR A 105 -8.22 1.17 14.84
CA THR A 105 -8.48 -0.26 14.83
C THR A 105 -8.24 -0.85 16.22
N SER A 106 -9.04 -1.84 16.61
CA SER A 106 -8.81 -2.54 17.89
C SER A 106 -7.56 -3.42 17.79
N LEU A 107 -6.84 -3.59 18.89
CA LEU A 107 -5.63 -4.43 18.93
C LEU A 107 -5.91 -5.87 18.50
N LYS A 108 -7.09 -6.40 18.85
CA LYS A 108 -7.57 -7.71 18.39
C LYS A 108 -7.73 -7.73 16.86
N SER A 109 -8.38 -6.72 16.29
CA SER A 109 -8.56 -6.61 14.84
C SER A 109 -7.22 -6.47 14.12
N ALA A 110 -6.29 -5.66 14.64
CA ALA A 110 -4.96 -5.53 14.05
C ALA A 110 -4.18 -6.86 14.06
N ALA A 111 -4.27 -7.63 15.15
CA ALA A 111 -3.64 -8.96 15.24
C ALA A 111 -4.23 -9.93 14.20
N TYR A 112 -5.56 -10.02 14.10
CA TYR A 112 -6.20 -10.85 13.06
C TYR A 112 -5.90 -10.35 11.66
N GLY A 113 -5.79 -9.03 11.46
CA GLY A 113 -5.39 -8.41 10.21
C GLY A 113 -4.00 -8.85 9.76
N VAL A 114 -3.03 -8.88 10.68
CA VAL A 114 -1.69 -9.43 10.42
C VAL A 114 -1.77 -10.91 10.07
N VAL A 115 -2.50 -11.71 10.83
CA VAL A 115 -2.66 -13.14 10.57
C VAL A 115 -3.20 -13.38 9.16
N VAL A 116 -4.25 -12.66 8.77
CA VAL A 116 -4.82 -12.72 7.41
C VAL A 116 -3.81 -12.24 6.37
N GLY A 117 -3.15 -11.11 6.65
CA GLY A 117 -2.15 -10.49 5.77
C GLY A 117 -0.87 -11.31 5.58
N SER A 118 -0.58 -12.26 6.46
CA SER A 118 0.58 -13.15 6.34
C SER A 118 0.19 -14.54 5.83
N ILE A 119 -0.86 -15.16 6.37
CA ILE A 119 -1.26 -16.53 6.03
C ILE A 119 -1.78 -16.61 4.60
N ILE A 120 -2.63 -15.67 4.16
CA ILE A 120 -3.18 -15.74 2.80
C ILE A 120 -2.06 -15.65 1.76
N PRO A 121 -1.14 -14.65 1.78
CA PRO A 121 -0.03 -14.63 0.84
C PRO A 121 0.88 -15.85 0.95
N LEU A 122 1.15 -16.33 2.16
CA LEU A 122 2.00 -17.51 2.37
C LEU A 122 1.38 -18.78 1.75
N THR A 123 0.07 -18.98 1.92
CA THR A 123 -0.64 -20.12 1.32
C THR A 123 -0.69 -20.02 -0.21
N LEU A 124 -0.85 -18.82 -0.77
CA LEU A 124 -0.81 -18.59 -2.21
C LEU A 124 0.59 -18.85 -2.79
N ILE A 125 1.64 -18.40 -2.12
CA ILE A 125 3.04 -18.71 -2.48
C ILE A 125 3.27 -20.23 -2.45
N GLY A 126 2.81 -20.91 -1.39
CA GLY A 126 2.93 -22.36 -1.28
C GLY A 126 2.19 -23.11 -2.39
N LEU A 127 0.95 -22.69 -2.71
CA LEU A 127 0.14 -23.32 -3.74
C LEU A 127 0.71 -23.10 -5.14
N THR A 128 1.11 -21.88 -5.46
CA THR A 128 1.76 -21.55 -6.75
C THR A 128 3.10 -22.24 -6.88
N TYR A 129 3.88 -22.36 -5.81
CA TYR A 129 5.14 -23.10 -5.80
C TYR A 129 4.91 -24.60 -6.06
N LEU A 130 3.88 -25.21 -5.46
CA LEU A 130 3.56 -26.62 -5.68
C LEU A 130 3.12 -26.91 -7.13
N ILE A 131 2.38 -26.01 -7.75
CA ILE A 131 1.85 -26.18 -9.12
C ILE A 131 2.89 -25.83 -10.17
N THR A 132 3.57 -24.69 -10.03
CA THR A 132 4.45 -24.13 -11.06
C THR A 132 5.91 -24.54 -10.87
N LYS A 133 6.29 -25.05 -9.69
CA LYS A 133 7.70 -25.32 -9.28
C LYS A 133 8.64 -24.12 -9.46
N ARG A 134 8.09 -22.92 -9.62
CA ARG A 134 8.79 -21.64 -9.68
C ARG A 134 8.28 -20.79 -8.54
N GLN A 135 9.16 -19.99 -7.94
CA GLN A 135 8.75 -18.96 -6.99
C GLN A 135 8.03 -17.86 -7.77
N GLY A 136 6.69 -17.90 -7.75
CA GLY A 136 5.85 -16.96 -8.51
C GLY A 136 5.72 -15.58 -7.86
N MET A 137 6.02 -15.45 -6.56
CA MET A 137 5.77 -14.24 -5.78
C MET A 137 6.89 -14.02 -4.75
N GLY A 138 7.31 -12.77 -4.57
CA GLY A 138 8.43 -12.41 -3.70
C GLY A 138 8.02 -12.39 -2.23
N TYR A 139 8.92 -12.82 -1.34
CA TYR A 139 8.71 -12.70 0.12
C TYR A 139 8.46 -11.26 0.58
N CYS A 140 8.90 -10.28 -0.22
CA CYS A 140 8.66 -8.85 -0.04
C CYS A 140 7.16 -8.50 0.07
N ASP A 141 6.28 -9.20 -0.64
CA ASP A 141 4.84 -8.92 -0.62
C ASP A 141 4.18 -9.32 0.71
N ILE A 142 4.72 -10.35 1.37
CA ILE A 142 4.27 -10.75 2.72
C ILE A 142 4.56 -9.63 3.72
N GLN A 143 5.69 -8.94 3.56
CA GLN A 143 6.10 -7.82 4.43
C GLN A 143 5.11 -6.65 4.35
N LEU A 144 4.67 -6.29 3.13
CA LEU A 144 3.59 -5.32 2.93
C LEU A 144 2.28 -5.78 3.55
N GLY A 145 2.00 -7.08 3.49
CA GLY A 145 0.83 -7.69 4.13
C GLY A 145 0.75 -7.47 5.63
N PHE A 146 1.89 -7.41 6.34
CA PHE A 146 1.92 -7.05 7.76
C PHE A 146 1.44 -5.62 8.01
N ILE A 147 1.95 -4.65 7.25
CA ILE A 147 1.61 -3.22 7.43
C ILE A 147 0.14 -3.00 7.13
N LEU A 148 -0.33 -3.49 5.98
CA LEU A 148 -1.71 -3.36 5.55
C LEU A 148 -2.65 -4.13 6.48
N GLY A 149 -2.24 -5.28 7.01
CA GLY A 149 -2.98 -6.04 8.01
C GLY A 149 -3.21 -5.28 9.31
N ILE A 150 -2.16 -4.64 9.86
CA ILE A 150 -2.28 -3.80 11.07
C ILE A 150 -3.22 -2.61 10.81
N TRP A 151 -3.07 -1.98 9.66
CA TRP A 151 -3.77 -0.76 9.32
C TRP A 151 -5.26 -0.98 8.96
N LEU A 152 -5.55 -1.97 8.14
CA LEU A 152 -6.90 -2.22 7.59
C LEU A 152 -7.73 -3.19 8.44
N GLY A 153 -7.09 -4.08 9.20
CA GLY A 153 -7.76 -5.20 9.87
C GLY A 153 -8.09 -6.36 8.91
N PRO A 154 -8.71 -7.46 9.41
CA PRO A 154 -8.75 -8.75 8.72
C PRO A 154 -9.61 -8.73 7.46
N VAL A 155 -10.85 -8.25 7.56
CA VAL A 155 -11.81 -8.27 6.44
C VAL A 155 -11.33 -7.37 5.30
N ARG A 156 -10.89 -6.15 5.63
CA ARG A 156 -10.37 -5.20 4.64
C ARG A 156 -9.06 -5.67 4.02
N MET A 157 -8.20 -6.34 4.80
CA MET A 157 -6.98 -6.95 4.27
C MET A 157 -7.29 -8.09 3.29
N ALA A 158 -8.26 -8.95 3.59
CA ALA A 158 -8.69 -10.00 2.66
C ALA A 158 -9.23 -9.42 1.34
N LEU A 159 -10.07 -8.38 1.41
CA LEU A 159 -10.57 -7.66 0.22
C LEU A 159 -9.44 -7.00 -0.56
N THR A 160 -8.43 -6.47 0.14
CA THR A 160 -7.25 -5.85 -0.48
C THR A 160 -6.45 -6.88 -1.26
N LEU A 161 -6.19 -8.06 -0.70
CA LEU A 161 -5.50 -9.15 -1.39
C LEU A 161 -6.29 -9.64 -2.61
N PHE A 162 -7.60 -9.82 -2.45
CA PHE A 162 -8.48 -10.20 -3.56
C PHE A 162 -8.48 -9.14 -4.68
N GLY A 163 -8.65 -7.87 -4.34
CA GLY A 163 -8.60 -6.77 -5.30
C GLY A 163 -7.25 -6.66 -6.00
N ALA A 164 -6.14 -6.81 -5.27
CA ALA A 164 -4.80 -6.77 -5.82
C ALA A 164 -4.55 -7.91 -6.82
N SER A 165 -4.96 -9.15 -6.47
CA SER A 165 -4.86 -10.30 -7.39
C SER A 165 -5.74 -10.17 -8.62
N LEU A 166 -6.94 -9.59 -8.49
CA LEU A 166 -7.82 -9.33 -9.62
C LEU A 166 -7.21 -8.28 -10.56
N LEU A 167 -6.69 -7.17 -10.00
CA LEU A 167 -6.04 -6.12 -10.77
C LEU A 167 -4.79 -6.64 -11.49
N SER A 168 -3.94 -7.39 -10.81
CA SER A 168 -2.74 -7.96 -11.44
C SER A 168 -3.09 -8.95 -12.54
N LEU A 169 -4.14 -9.76 -12.37
CA LEU A 169 -4.65 -10.67 -13.39
C LEU A 169 -5.18 -9.92 -14.62
N VAL A 170 -5.97 -8.85 -14.42
CA VAL A 170 -6.49 -8.04 -15.53
C VAL A 170 -5.34 -7.41 -16.31
N VAL A 171 -4.34 -6.84 -15.63
CA VAL A 171 -3.18 -6.25 -16.30
C VAL A 171 -2.37 -7.30 -17.03
N TRP A 172 -2.15 -8.47 -16.43
CA TRP A 172 -1.47 -9.58 -17.09
C TRP A 172 -2.20 -10.04 -18.36
N LEU A 173 -3.54 -10.14 -18.33
CA LEU A 173 -4.36 -10.49 -19.49
C LEU A 173 -4.25 -9.44 -20.60
N VAL A 174 -4.35 -8.15 -20.25
CA VAL A 174 -4.22 -7.05 -21.22
C VAL A 174 -2.83 -7.03 -21.86
N LEU A 175 -1.77 -7.17 -21.05
CA LEU A 175 -0.39 -7.23 -21.56
C LEU A 175 -0.16 -8.44 -22.45
N SER A 176 -0.69 -9.61 -22.08
CA SER A 176 -0.60 -10.83 -22.89
C SER A 176 -1.35 -10.71 -24.22
N ALA A 177 -2.45 -9.96 -24.25
CA ALA A 177 -3.22 -9.69 -25.47
C ALA A 177 -2.50 -8.71 -26.42
N VAL A 178 -1.79 -7.71 -25.88
CA VAL A 178 -1.12 -6.68 -26.69
C VAL A 178 0.28 -7.10 -27.14
N ASN A 179 1.08 -7.70 -26.25
CA ASN A 179 2.50 -8.00 -26.51
C ASN A 179 2.78 -9.49 -26.78
N GLY A 180 1.75 -10.34 -26.79
CA GLY A 180 1.89 -11.80 -26.90
C GLY A 180 2.11 -12.47 -25.54
N PHE A 181 1.87 -13.79 -25.51
CA PHE A 181 1.97 -14.63 -24.32
C PHE A 181 3.44 -14.88 -23.90
N GLU A 182 4.06 -13.90 -23.26
CA GLU A 182 5.34 -14.12 -22.58
C GLU A 182 5.08 -14.66 -21.16
N ARG A 183 5.24 -15.97 -21.02
CA ARG A 183 5.03 -16.73 -19.77
C ARG A 183 5.96 -16.36 -18.61
N ASP A 184 7.01 -15.58 -18.85
CA ASP A 184 8.11 -15.36 -17.88
C ASP A 184 8.29 -13.90 -17.44
N ARG A 185 7.33 -13.01 -17.72
CA ARG A 185 7.35 -11.66 -17.13
C ARG A 185 6.90 -11.72 -15.68
N ALA A 186 7.84 -11.55 -14.76
CA ALA A 186 7.52 -11.22 -13.38
C ALA A 186 6.82 -9.85 -13.35
N LEU A 187 5.61 -9.79 -12.78
CA LEU A 187 4.91 -8.54 -12.55
C LEU A 187 5.10 -8.13 -11.08
N PRO A 188 5.48 -6.86 -10.81
CA PRO A 188 5.61 -6.35 -9.45
C PRO A 188 4.22 -6.35 -8.79
N PHE A 189 4.08 -7.01 -7.64
CA PHE A 189 2.78 -7.16 -6.97
C PHE A 189 2.47 -5.99 -6.03
N ALA A 190 3.50 -5.35 -5.48
CA ALA A 190 3.34 -4.25 -4.52
C ALA A 190 2.50 -3.07 -5.05
N PRO A 191 2.63 -2.62 -6.33
CA PRO A 191 1.78 -1.56 -6.87
C PRO A 191 0.29 -1.89 -6.85
N TYR A 192 -0.07 -3.13 -7.18
CA TYR A 192 -1.48 -3.57 -7.15
C TYR A 192 -2.00 -3.67 -5.73
N LEU A 193 -1.15 -4.11 -4.80
CA LEU A 193 -1.49 -4.19 -3.39
C LEU A 193 -1.67 -2.80 -2.76
N ALA A 194 -0.83 -1.83 -3.14
CA ALA A 194 -0.95 -0.45 -2.72
C ALA A 194 -2.26 0.19 -3.22
N ILE A 195 -2.59 0.02 -4.50
CA ILE A 195 -3.83 0.55 -5.09
C ILE A 195 -5.05 -0.09 -4.43
N ALA A 196 -5.07 -1.41 -4.28
CA ALA A 196 -6.17 -2.12 -3.65
C ALA A 196 -6.33 -1.74 -2.17
N GLY A 197 -5.23 -1.55 -1.44
CA GLY A 197 -5.24 -1.18 -0.03
C GLY A 197 -5.77 0.24 0.18
N LEU A 198 -5.28 1.20 -0.59
CA LEU A 198 -5.78 2.57 -0.57
C LEU A 198 -7.25 2.62 -1.00
N GLY A 199 -7.62 1.92 -2.07
CA GLY A 199 -8.99 1.83 -2.55
C GLY A 199 -9.94 1.23 -1.52
N THR A 200 -9.51 0.17 -0.82
CA THR A 200 -10.31 -0.47 0.24
C THR A 200 -10.50 0.47 1.42
N PHE A 201 -9.46 1.20 1.83
CA PHE A 201 -9.58 2.19 2.90
C PHE A 201 -10.54 3.32 2.50
N VAL A 202 -10.33 3.94 1.33
CA VAL A 202 -11.18 5.00 0.80
C VAL A 202 -12.62 4.52 0.66
N GLY A 203 -12.82 3.32 0.11
CA GLY A 203 -14.14 2.68 0.02
C GLY A 203 -14.80 2.50 1.38
N SER A 204 -14.03 2.19 2.43
CA SER A 204 -14.58 2.06 3.79
C SER A 204 -15.06 3.37 4.40
N VAL A 205 -14.50 4.50 3.96
CA VAL A 205 -14.94 5.85 4.37
C VAL A 205 -16.27 6.21 3.70
N TYR A 206 -16.41 5.93 2.40
CA TYR A 206 -17.62 6.30 1.64
C TYR A 206 -18.77 5.29 1.74
N PHE A 207 -18.47 4.00 1.89
CA PHE A 207 -19.45 2.92 1.92
C PHE A 207 -19.35 2.09 3.21
N PRO A 208 -19.56 2.69 4.40
CA PRO A 208 -19.41 1.99 5.67
C PRO A 208 -20.39 0.80 5.80
N SER A 209 -21.57 0.87 5.17
CA SER A 209 -22.56 -0.20 5.16
C SER A 209 -22.04 -1.49 4.51
N LEU A 210 -21.30 -1.39 3.40
CA LEU A 210 -20.73 -2.55 2.71
C LEU A 210 -19.78 -3.32 3.62
N PHE A 211 -18.93 -2.60 4.35
CA PHE A 211 -17.99 -3.22 5.30
C PHE A 211 -18.69 -3.72 6.56
N HIS A 212 -19.77 -3.06 7.01
CA HIS A 212 -20.56 -3.55 8.14
C HIS A 212 -21.16 -4.93 7.87
N TYR A 213 -21.75 -5.13 6.68
CA TYR A 213 -22.31 -6.44 6.28
C TYR A 213 -21.23 -7.53 6.08
N LEU A 214 -20.00 -7.14 5.75
CA LEU A 214 -18.86 -8.05 5.59
C LEU A 214 -18.16 -8.39 6.92
N ILE A 215 -18.34 -7.58 7.97
CA ILE A 215 -17.75 -7.79 9.30
C ILE A 215 -18.72 -8.54 10.23
N ILE A 216 -20.03 -8.45 9.98
CA ILE A 216 -21.08 -9.14 10.74
C ILE A 216 -21.90 -10.03 9.79
N TYR A 217 -21.36 -11.23 9.52
CA TYR A 217 -22.09 -12.48 9.38
C TYR A 217 -21.12 -13.67 9.43
#